data_AF-A0A1B6LTN0-F1
#
_entry.id   AF-A0A1B6LTN0-F1
#
_cell.length_a   1.000
_cell.length_b   1.000
_cell.length_c   1.000
_cell.angle_alpha   90.00
_cell.angle_beta   90.00
_cell.angle_gamma   90.00
#
_symmetry.space_group_name_H-M   'P 1'
#
loop_
_entity.id
_entity.type
_entity.pdbx_description
1 polymer ?
#
loop_
_entity_poly.entity_id
_entity_poly.type
_entity_poly.pdbx_seq_one_letter_code
_entity_poly.pdbx_strand_id
1 'polypeptide(L)'
;VADRTNYFQDESEDRQTLGRYVVGYLEDVVVHCKQYKNDLQASAMMAVVAAPIQLIQPLLAGIPPMMQMIFQLGRGYLSLAHRGMDALEHWQDKLSSDQLKPMFHQVLPLFDPYLRNAGILIDEESEEEIKMSKNQKKRAKRVAEATQLSQ
;
A
#
# COMPACT_ATOMS: atom_id res chain seq x y z
N VAL A 1 -7.88 13.00 -6.70
CA VAL A 1 -8.43 14.18 -7.41
C VAL A 1 -9.42 13.73 -8.46
N ALA A 2 -9.02 12.90 -9.44
CA ALA A 2 -9.93 12.40 -10.48
C ALA A 2 -11.14 11.60 -9.94
N ASP A 3 -10.95 10.82 -8.87
CA ASP A 3 -12.04 10.10 -8.20
C ASP A 3 -13.01 11.05 -7.48
N ARG A 4 -12.50 12.16 -6.90
CA ARG A 4 -13.33 13.18 -6.24
C ARG A 4 -14.15 14.02 -7.22
N THR A 5 -13.70 14.10 -8.47
CA THR A 5 -14.35 14.91 -9.51
C THR A 5 -15.24 14.08 -10.43
N ASN A 6 -15.47 12.78 -10.14
CA ASN A 6 -16.20 11.84 -11.00
C ASN A 6 -15.75 11.89 -12.48
N TYR A 7 -14.46 12.17 -12.71
CA TYR A 7 -13.97 12.56 -14.03
C TYR A 7 -14.17 11.47 -15.09
N PHE A 8 -14.07 10.20 -14.68
CA PHE A 8 -14.19 9.01 -15.52
C PHE A 8 -15.64 8.51 -15.70
N GLN A 9 -16.65 9.17 -15.12
CA GLN A 9 -18.06 8.81 -15.35
C GLN A 9 -18.65 9.46 -16.61
N ASP A 10 -17.94 10.42 -17.21
CA ASP A 10 -18.39 11.21 -18.34
C ASP A 10 -17.95 10.58 -19.67
N GLU A 11 -18.88 10.41 -20.60
CA GLU A 11 -18.71 9.64 -21.85
C GLU A 11 -17.99 10.40 -22.97
N SER A 12 -17.32 11.51 -22.68
CA SER A 12 -16.50 12.23 -23.66
C SER A 12 -15.43 11.32 -24.29
N GLU A 13 -15.33 11.35 -25.62
CA GLU A 13 -14.47 10.47 -26.44
C GLU A 13 -12.98 10.56 -26.02
N ASP A 14 -12.51 11.77 -25.69
CA ASP A 14 -11.17 12.01 -25.17
C ASP A 14 -10.94 11.34 -23.80
N ARG A 15 -11.96 11.34 -22.94
CA ARG A 15 -11.90 10.74 -21.60
C ARG A 15 -11.94 9.22 -21.64
N GLN A 16 -12.71 8.63 -22.55
CA GLN A 16 -12.68 7.20 -22.80
C GLN A 16 -11.31 6.76 -23.32
N THR A 17 -10.74 7.52 -24.25
CA THR A 17 -9.39 7.27 -24.79
C THR A 17 -8.35 7.35 -23.68
N LEU A 18 -8.39 8.39 -22.84
CA LEU A 18 -7.52 8.52 -21.68
C LEU A 18 -7.69 7.35 -20.70
N GLY A 19 -8.94 7.01 -20.37
CA GLY A 19 -9.27 5.87 -19.50
C GLY A 19 -8.63 4.58 -20.00
N ARG A 20 -8.70 4.31 -21.30
CA ARG A 20 -8.07 3.13 -21.91
C ARG A 20 -6.55 3.13 -21.74
N TYR A 21 -5.88 4.26 -21.96
CA TYR A 21 -4.43 4.37 -21.74
C TYR A 21 -4.06 4.15 -20.27
N VAL A 22 -4.84 4.69 -19.35
CA VAL A 22 -4.61 4.50 -17.91
C VAL A 22 -4.84 3.04 -17.51
N VAL A 23 -5.88 2.37 -18.02
CA VAL A 23 -6.10 0.94 -17.78
C VAL A 23 -4.92 0.12 -18.29
N GLY A 24 -4.44 0.37 -19.50
CA GLY A 24 -3.27 -0.35 -20.05
C GLY A 24 -2.02 -0.16 -19.19
N TYR A 25 -1.76 1.07 -18.72
CA TYR A 25 -0.66 1.34 -17.79
C TYR A 25 -0.84 0.59 -16.45
N LEU A 26 -2.05 0.60 -15.89
CA LEU A 26 -2.34 -0.10 -14.64
C LEU A 26 -2.20 -1.63 -14.80
N GLU A 27 -2.63 -2.18 -15.93
CA GLU A 27 -2.45 -3.60 -16.27
C GLU A 27 -0.97 -3.97 -16.32
N ASP A 28 -0.16 -3.17 -17.02
CA ASP A 28 1.29 -3.35 -17.06
C ASP A 28 1.89 -3.31 -15.66
N VAL A 29 1.47 -2.36 -14.83
CA VAL A 29 1.91 -2.27 -13.43
C VAL A 29 1.49 -3.51 -12.63
N VAL A 30 0.30 -4.04 -12.84
CA VAL A 30 -0.19 -5.26 -12.15
C VAL A 30 0.65 -6.47 -12.53
N VAL A 31 0.96 -6.65 -13.82
CA VAL A 31 1.77 -7.77 -14.32
C VAL A 31 3.22 -7.66 -13.85
N HIS A 32 3.81 -6.47 -13.92
CA HIS A 32 5.21 -6.24 -13.59
C HIS A 32 5.46 -5.95 -12.11
N CYS A 33 4.41 -5.86 -11.29
CA CYS A 33 4.50 -5.52 -9.87
C CYS A 33 5.47 -6.42 -9.10
N LYS A 34 5.59 -7.69 -9.49
CA LYS A 34 6.50 -8.68 -8.89
C LYS A 34 7.98 -8.40 -9.15
N GLN A 35 8.31 -7.67 -10.22
CA GLN A 35 9.69 -7.38 -10.61
C GLN A 35 10.24 -6.12 -9.91
N TYR A 36 9.34 -5.25 -9.45
CA TYR A 36 9.72 -4.05 -8.69
C TYR A 36 10.22 -4.43 -7.29
N LYS A 37 11.02 -3.55 -6.69
CA LYS A 37 11.60 -3.75 -5.35
C LYS A 37 11.37 -2.53 -4.46
N ASN A 38 11.19 -2.79 -3.17
CA ASN A 38 11.11 -1.79 -2.10
C ASN A 38 10.08 -0.68 -2.41
N ASP A 39 10.51 0.58 -2.37
CA ASP A 39 9.65 1.76 -2.45
C ASP A 39 8.97 1.92 -3.82
N LEU A 40 9.61 1.47 -4.90
CA LEU A 40 8.99 1.49 -6.23
C LEU A 40 7.78 0.57 -6.28
N GLN A 41 7.92 -0.63 -5.69
CA GLN A 41 6.84 -1.61 -5.62
C GLN A 41 5.68 -1.09 -4.77
N ALA A 42 5.98 -0.55 -3.58
CA ALA A 42 4.96 0.03 -2.71
C ALA A 42 4.24 1.21 -3.38
N SER A 43 4.98 2.11 -4.03
CA SER A 43 4.40 3.27 -4.72
C SER A 43 3.54 2.87 -5.92
N ALA A 44 3.97 1.86 -6.68
CA ALA A 44 3.21 1.32 -7.81
C ALA A 44 1.90 0.67 -7.34
N MET A 45 1.94 -0.13 -6.27
CA MET A 45 0.73 -0.71 -5.66
C MET A 45 -0.22 0.37 -5.16
N MET A 46 0.32 1.39 -4.47
CA MET A 46 -0.47 2.54 -4.01
C MET A 46 -1.15 3.28 -5.15
N ALA A 47 -0.50 3.38 -6.32
CA ALA A 47 -1.09 3.99 -7.50
C ALA A 47 -2.27 3.18 -8.04
N VAL A 48 -2.16 1.85 -8.09
CA VAL A 48 -3.26 0.96 -8.51
C VAL A 48 -4.42 0.99 -7.53
N VAL A 49 -4.12 0.91 -6.24
CA VAL A 49 -5.12 0.94 -5.15
C VAL A 49 -5.83 2.29 -5.07
N ALA A 50 -5.17 3.38 -5.47
CA ALA A 50 -5.76 4.72 -5.54
C ALA A 50 -6.59 4.97 -6.81
N ALA A 51 -6.61 4.03 -7.76
CA ALA A 51 -7.35 4.19 -9.01
C ALA A 51 -8.87 4.08 -8.77
N PRO A 52 -9.68 4.81 -9.55
CA PRO A 52 -11.14 4.73 -9.46
C PRO A 52 -11.66 3.37 -9.95
N ILE A 53 -12.79 2.93 -9.38
CA ILE A 53 -13.34 1.57 -9.57
C ILE A 53 -13.58 1.19 -11.03
N GLN A 54 -13.96 2.17 -11.86
CA GLN A 54 -14.23 2.02 -13.29
C GLN A 54 -13.02 1.46 -14.05
N LEU A 55 -11.80 1.84 -13.62
CA LEU A 55 -10.56 1.39 -14.25
C LEU A 55 -10.06 0.06 -13.66
N ILE A 56 -10.53 -0.30 -12.45
CA ILE A 56 -10.11 -1.51 -11.74
C ILE A 56 -10.97 -2.72 -12.15
N GLN A 57 -12.23 -2.51 -12.50
CA GLN A 57 -13.13 -3.56 -13.01
C GLN A 57 -12.48 -4.50 -14.04
N PRO A 58 -11.86 -4.01 -15.13
CA PRO A 58 -11.20 -4.88 -16.11
C PRO A 58 -9.94 -5.57 -15.56
N LEU A 59 -9.33 -5.03 -14.51
CA LEU A 59 -8.07 -5.52 -13.93
C LEU A 59 -8.28 -6.56 -12.82
N LEU A 60 -9.53 -6.82 -12.41
CA LEU A 60 -9.86 -7.60 -11.23
C LEU A 60 -9.26 -9.01 -11.23
N ALA A 61 -9.01 -9.60 -12.41
CA ALA A 61 -8.35 -10.89 -12.54
C ALA A 61 -6.88 -10.89 -12.05
N GLY A 62 -6.17 -9.77 -12.19
CA GLY A 62 -4.76 -9.62 -11.78
C GLY A 62 -4.57 -9.02 -10.39
N ILE A 63 -5.64 -8.53 -9.76
CA ILE A 63 -5.60 -7.91 -8.43
C ILE A 63 -5.27 -8.89 -7.28
N PRO A 64 -5.77 -10.15 -7.23
CA PRO A 64 -5.46 -11.06 -6.13
C PRO A 64 -3.95 -11.24 -5.85
N PRO A 65 -3.07 -11.51 -6.83
CA PRO A 65 -1.64 -11.63 -6.58
C PRO A 65 -0.99 -10.30 -6.17
N MET A 66 -1.51 -9.15 -6.65
CA MET A 66 -1.05 -7.84 -6.18
C MET A 66 -1.42 -7.63 -4.70
N MET A 67 -2.65 -7.93 -4.31
CA MET A 67 -3.13 -7.83 -2.94
C MET A 67 -2.34 -8.73 -1.99
N GLN A 68 -2.01 -9.95 -2.42
CA GLN A 68 -1.08 -10.82 -1.68
C GLN A 68 0.24 -10.13 -1.37
N MET A 69 0.79 -9.39 -2.32
CA MET A 69 2.05 -8.71 -2.15
C MET A 69 1.94 -7.45 -1.28
N ILE A 70 0.86 -6.68 -1.44
CA ILE A 70 0.51 -5.53 -0.59
C ILE A 70 0.48 -5.97 0.88
N PHE A 71 -0.25 -7.04 1.21
CA PHE A 71 -0.34 -7.52 2.59
C PHE A 71 0.92 -8.24 3.06
N GLN A 72 1.77 -8.78 2.18
CA GLN A 72 3.06 -9.29 2.62
C GLN A 72 4.03 -8.18 3.03
N LEU A 73 4.09 -7.10 2.23
CA LEU A 73 4.89 -5.90 2.50
C LEU A 73 4.31 -5.07 3.66
N GLY A 74 2.98 -5.07 3.79
CA GLY A 74 2.24 -4.33 4.80
C GLY A 74 2.61 -4.69 6.25
N ARG A 75 3.21 -5.87 6.48
CA ARG A 75 3.73 -6.27 7.80
C ARG A 75 4.87 -5.38 8.30
N GLY A 76 5.66 -4.83 7.39
CA GLY A 76 6.71 -3.85 7.69
C GLY A 76 6.30 -2.42 7.36
N TYR A 77 5.22 -2.23 6.61
CA TYR A 77 4.76 -0.92 6.15
C TYR A 77 3.25 -0.79 6.30
N LEU A 78 2.82 -0.47 7.53
CA LEU A 78 1.41 -0.50 7.94
C LEU A 78 0.51 0.45 7.12
N SER A 79 1.04 1.60 6.69
CA SER A 79 0.30 2.56 5.85
C SER A 79 -0.15 1.97 4.51
N LEU A 80 0.64 1.05 3.94
CA LEU A 80 0.28 0.32 2.72
C LEU A 80 -0.78 -0.74 3.00
N ALA A 81 -0.71 -1.44 4.14
CA ALA A 81 -1.74 -2.39 4.55
C ALA A 81 -3.09 -1.72 4.76
N HIS A 82 -3.12 -0.61 5.50
CA HIS A 82 -4.33 0.18 5.71
C HIS A 82 -4.91 0.65 4.38
N ARG A 83 -4.08 1.18 3.48
CA ARG A 83 -4.58 1.65 2.19
C ARG A 83 -5.11 0.54 1.29
N GLY A 84 -4.49 -0.64 1.34
CA GLY A 84 -5.01 -1.83 0.67
C GLY A 84 -6.37 -2.27 1.22
N MET A 85 -6.55 -2.17 2.55
CA MET A 85 -7.81 -2.47 3.23
C MET A 85 -8.91 -1.46 2.87
N ASP A 86 -8.63 -0.15 2.95
CA ASP A 86 -9.57 0.91 2.56
C ASP A 86 -10.07 0.73 1.12
N ALA A 87 -9.18 0.31 0.21
CA ALA A 87 -9.58 0.06 -1.17
C ALA A 87 -10.46 -1.19 -1.31
N LEU A 88 -10.18 -2.28 -0.58
CA LEU A 88 -11.04 -3.46 -0.59
C LEU A 88 -12.45 -3.13 -0.09
N GLU A 89 -12.56 -2.34 0.97
CA GLU A 89 -13.85 -1.86 1.48
C GLU A 89 -14.58 -1.00 0.42
N HIS A 90 -13.86 -0.07 -0.21
CA HIS A 90 -14.42 0.75 -1.28
C HIS A 90 -14.89 -0.08 -2.49
N TRP A 91 -14.18 -1.16 -2.80
CA TRP A 91 -14.54 -2.06 -3.89
C TRP A 91 -15.74 -2.92 -3.52
N GLN A 92 -15.82 -3.38 -2.27
CA GLN A 92 -16.98 -4.12 -1.76
C GLN A 92 -18.28 -3.34 -1.89
N ASP A 93 -18.25 -2.03 -1.60
CA ASP A 93 -19.43 -1.16 -1.69
C ASP A 93 -19.88 -0.91 -3.14
N LYS A 94 -18.95 -0.91 -4.11
CA LYS A 94 -19.21 -0.51 -5.50
C LYS A 94 -19.33 -1.65 -6.50
N LEU A 95 -18.81 -2.84 -6.22
CA LEU A 95 -18.87 -4.00 -7.12
C LEU A 95 -19.90 -5.02 -6.65
N SER A 96 -20.48 -5.76 -7.61
CA SER A 96 -21.39 -6.87 -7.33
C SER A 96 -20.65 -8.00 -6.58
N SER A 97 -21.27 -8.54 -5.51
CA SER A 97 -20.64 -9.58 -4.67
C SER A 97 -20.16 -10.81 -5.44
N ASP A 98 -20.75 -11.12 -6.59
CA ASP A 98 -20.38 -12.30 -7.39
C ASP A 98 -18.96 -12.22 -7.98
N GLN A 99 -18.54 -11.02 -8.40
CA GLN A 99 -17.19 -10.78 -8.94
C GLN A 99 -16.12 -10.74 -7.84
N LEU A 100 -16.52 -10.34 -6.63
CA LEU A 100 -15.64 -10.17 -5.47
C LEU A 100 -15.40 -11.47 -4.70
N LYS A 101 -16.37 -12.38 -4.65
CA LYS A 101 -16.27 -13.69 -3.98
C LYS A 101 -14.96 -14.44 -4.23
N PRO A 102 -14.51 -14.66 -5.49
CA PRO A 102 -13.28 -15.41 -5.76
C PRO A 102 -12.01 -14.67 -5.31
N MET A 103 -12.03 -13.32 -5.33
CA MET A 103 -10.93 -12.51 -4.81
C MET A 103 -10.88 -12.60 -3.28
N PHE A 104 -12.02 -12.47 -2.59
CA PHE A 104 -12.05 -12.54 -1.13
C PHE A 104 -11.58 -13.89 -0.57
N HIS A 105 -11.91 -15.01 -1.22
CA HIS A 105 -11.40 -16.32 -0.80
C HIS A 105 -9.86 -16.39 -0.82
N GLN A 106 -9.21 -15.64 -1.71
CA GLN A 106 -7.74 -15.63 -1.82
C GLN A 106 -7.09 -14.57 -0.92
N VAL A 107 -7.80 -13.47 -0.67
CA VAL A 107 -7.28 -12.32 0.08
C VAL A 107 -7.51 -12.47 1.59
N LEU A 108 -8.67 -13.00 2.03
CA LEU A 108 -9.00 -13.11 3.45
C LEU A 108 -7.97 -13.90 4.28
N PRO A 109 -7.43 -15.04 3.82
CA PRO A 109 -6.41 -15.77 4.57
C PRO A 109 -5.11 -14.97 4.81
N LEU A 110 -4.86 -13.90 4.04
CA LEU A 110 -3.67 -13.05 4.22
C LEU A 110 -3.74 -12.17 5.46
N PHE A 111 -4.93 -12.02 6.05
CA PHE A 111 -5.12 -11.28 7.30
C PHE A 111 -4.84 -12.13 8.53
N ASP A 112 -4.82 -13.46 8.42
CA ASP A 112 -4.52 -14.35 9.54
C ASP A 112 -3.21 -13.98 10.29
N PRO A 113 -2.10 -13.65 9.61
CA PRO A 113 -0.87 -13.22 10.29
C PRO A 113 -1.00 -11.87 11.01
N TYR A 114 -1.82 -10.96 10.49
CA TYR A 114 -2.09 -9.67 11.13
C TYR A 114 -2.90 -9.86 12.41
N LEU A 115 -3.86 -10.78 12.38
CA LEU A 115 -4.72 -11.11 13.52
C LEU A 115 -3.99 -11.92 14.60
N ARG A 116 -3.08 -12.82 14.21
CA ARG A 116 -2.28 -13.62 15.16
C ARG A 116 -1.30 -12.78 15.97
N ASN A 117 -0.72 -11.73 15.39
CA ASN A 117 0.16 -10.81 16.11
C ASN A 117 -0.61 -9.80 16.97
N ALA A 118 -1.89 -9.58 16.72
CA ALA A 118 -2.73 -8.76 17.60
C ALA A 118 -2.97 -9.41 18.97
N GLY A 119 -2.76 -10.72 19.11
CA GLY A 119 -2.73 -11.41 20.41
C GLY A 119 -1.54 -11.07 21.31
N ILE A 120 -0.55 -10.32 20.79
CA ILE A 120 0.61 -9.80 21.54
C ILE A 120 0.44 -8.29 21.83
N LEU A 121 -0.68 -7.67 21.44
CA LEU A 121 -0.95 -6.24 21.68
C LEU A 121 -1.69 -5.98 23.00
N ILE A 122 -1.52 -6.87 23.97
CA ILE A 122 -1.71 -6.53 25.39
C ILE A 122 -0.31 -6.64 25.99
N ASP A 123 0.28 -5.48 26.29
CA ASP A 123 1.58 -5.25 26.92
C ASP A 123 2.83 -5.37 26.05
N GLU A 124 3.03 -4.51 25.04
CA GLU A 124 4.40 -4.04 24.73
C GLU A 124 4.37 -2.54 24.35
N GLU A 125 4.87 -1.72 25.27
CA GLU A 125 5.28 -0.34 25.02
C GLU A 125 6.13 -0.26 23.75
N SER A 126 5.73 0.62 22.85
CA SER A 126 6.49 1.01 21.68
C SER A 126 7.82 1.66 22.07
N GLU A 127 8.87 0.87 22.22
CA GLU A 127 10.25 1.36 22.13
C GLU A 127 10.75 1.15 20.68
N GLU A 128 10.41 2.11 19.81
CA GLU A 128 11.14 2.27 18.55
C GLU A 128 12.57 2.75 18.86
N GLU A 129 13.49 1.82 19.14
CA GLU A 129 14.91 2.10 19.18
C GLU A 129 15.41 2.49 17.77
N ILE A 130 15.43 3.79 17.50
CA ILE A 130 16.16 4.37 16.38
C ILE A 130 17.65 4.05 16.60
N LYS A 131 18.16 3.01 15.92
CA LYS A 131 19.58 2.65 15.91
C LYS A 131 20.40 3.77 15.29
N MET A 132 20.87 4.71 16.12
CA MET A 132 21.81 5.74 15.73
C MET A 132 23.11 5.13 15.19
N SER A 133 23.53 5.60 14.01
CA SER A 133 24.77 5.17 13.36
C SER A 133 25.99 5.51 14.23
N LYS A 134 27.00 4.63 14.23
CA LYS A 134 28.22 4.72 15.07
C LYS A 134 28.93 6.08 14.98
N ASN A 135 28.77 6.80 13.87
CA ASN A 135 29.33 8.13 13.67
C ASN A 135 28.62 9.23 14.49
N GLN A 136 27.33 9.10 14.79
CA GLN A 136 26.59 10.06 15.61
C GLN A 136 26.95 9.95 17.10
N LYS A 137 27.16 8.72 17.61
CA LYS A 137 27.62 8.48 19.00
C LYS A 137 28.98 9.11 19.28
N LYS A 138 29.91 9.05 18.30
CA LYS A 138 31.24 9.67 18.42
C LYS A 138 31.19 11.19 18.43
N ARG A 139 30.20 11.78 17.74
CA ARG A 139 29.98 13.23 17.68
C ARG A 139 29.36 13.77 18.96
N ALA A 140 28.36 13.09 19.52
CA ALA A 140 27.74 13.45 20.80
C ALA A 140 28.74 13.41 21.98
N LYS A 141 29.64 12.41 22.01
CA LYS A 141 30.68 12.31 23.04
C LYS A 141 31.65 13.50 23.02
N ARG A 142 32.11 13.92 21.82
CA ARG A 142 33.04 15.06 21.68
C ARG A 142 32.42 16.39 22.07
N VAL A 143 31.11 16.57 21.86
CA VAL A 143 30.41 17.80 22.24
C VAL A 143 30.24 17.90 23.75
N ALA A 144 29.92 16.78 24.44
CA ALA A 144 29.82 16.75 25.89
C ALA A 144 31.16 17.02 26.60
N GLU A 145 32.28 16.53 26.04
CA GLU A 145 33.62 16.73 26.61
C GLU A 145 34.12 18.17 26.44
N ALA A 146 33.72 18.86 25.36
CA ALA A 146 34.10 20.25 25.12
C ALA A 146 33.36 21.25 26.03
N THR A 147 32.17 20.89 26.54
CA THR A 147 31.38 21.76 27.44
C THR A 147 31.87 21.71 28.89
N GLN A 148 32.64 20.68 29.29
CA GLN A 148 33.17 20.57 30.66
C GLN A 148 34.48 21.32 30.89
N LEU A 149 35.13 21.84 29.85
CA LEU A 149 36.39 22.58 29.96
C LEU A 149 36.22 24.11 30.00
N SER A 150 34.98 24.61 30.01
CA SER A 150 34.67 26.05 30.05
C SER A 150 33.88 26.49 31.28
N GLN A 151 33.94 25.74 32.39
CA GLN A 151 33.53 26.20 33.71
C GLN A 151 34.72 26.21 34.67
#